data_AF-A0A1W0E3I2-F1
#
_entry.id   AF-A0A1W0E3I2-F1
#
_cell.length_a   1.000
_cell.length_b   1.000
_cell.length_c   1.000
_cell.angle_alpha   90.00
_cell.angle_beta   90.00
_cell.angle_gamma   90.00
#
_symmetry.space_group_name_H-M   'P 1'
#
loop_
_entity.id
_entity.type
_entity.pdbx_description
1 polymer ?
#
loop_
_entity_poly.entity_id
_entity_poly.type
_entity_poly.pdbx_seq_one_letter_code
_entity_poly.pdbx_strand_id
1 'polypeptide(L)'
;MCSKFSSFYFIMASDLLLFVNEEEKIVLHIELNADSASSLIFFIAYASIKQTEGFYEDFMVYKTYCMHGAQIIYVTNRKIGDKYLQDFLNKIQNMFYKILLHPNIYKNDCIESDEFENFIKQEYVDMITKIEL
;
A
#
# COMPACT_ATOMS: atom_id res chain seq x y z
N MET A 1 38.14 1.52 24.34
CA MET A 1 37.22 2.54 23.80
C MET A 1 36.94 2.18 22.35
N CYS A 2 35.90 1.38 22.10
CA CYS A 2 35.43 1.10 20.75
C CYS A 2 34.26 2.04 20.48
N SER A 3 34.48 3.11 19.71
CA SER A 3 33.40 3.91 19.18
C SER A 3 32.63 3.06 18.18
N LYS A 4 31.47 2.53 18.62
CA LYS A 4 30.46 2.04 17.71
C LYS A 4 30.00 3.24 16.88
N PHE A 5 30.48 3.32 15.64
CA PHE A 5 29.76 4.02 14.59
C PHE A 5 28.40 3.32 14.49
N SER A 6 27.39 3.88 15.15
CA SER A 6 26.01 3.58 14.81
C SER A 6 25.79 4.20 13.44
N SER A 7 25.99 3.39 12.40
CA SER A 7 25.45 3.68 11.09
C SER A 7 23.94 3.81 11.26
N PHE A 8 23.47 5.04 11.44
CA PHE A 8 22.09 5.40 11.16
C PHE A 8 21.92 5.22 9.65
N TYR A 9 21.68 3.99 9.22
CA TYR A 9 20.95 3.78 7.98
C TYR A 9 19.60 4.42 8.25
N PHE A 10 19.41 5.65 7.76
CA PHE A 10 18.06 6.11 7.46
C PHE A 10 17.53 5.10 6.45
N ILE A 11 16.79 4.11 6.93
CA ILE A 11 15.95 3.32 6.03
C ILE A 11 14.99 4.35 5.44
N MET A 12 15.25 4.76 4.20
CA MET A 12 14.34 5.63 3.48
C MET A 12 13.01 4.88 3.40
N ALA A 13 11.95 5.55 3.83
CA ALA A 13 10.66 4.91 3.83
C ALA A 13 10.22 4.61 2.40
N SER A 14 9.74 3.40 2.20
CA SER A 14 9.20 2.98 0.92
C SER A 14 7.83 2.37 1.15
N ASP A 15 6.82 3.00 0.57
CA ASP A 15 5.42 2.75 0.81
C ASP A 15 4.70 2.54 -0.53
N LEU A 16 4.16 1.34 -0.75
CA LEU A 16 3.50 0.96 -1.99
C LEU A 16 2.12 0.38 -1.70
N LEU A 17 1.11 0.88 -2.42
CA LEU A 17 -0.20 0.26 -2.52
C LEU A 17 -0.36 -0.44 -3.85
N LEU A 18 -0.91 -1.65 -3.82
CA LEU A 18 -1.24 -2.45 -4.99
C LEU A 18 -2.69 -2.90 -4.89
N PHE A 19 -3.46 -2.61 -5.94
CA PHE A 19 -4.86 -2.99 -6.06
C PHE A 19 -4.98 -4.11 -7.08
N VAL A 20 -5.64 -5.18 -6.67
CA VAL A 20 -5.78 -6.40 -7.45
C VAL A 20 -7.25 -6.74 -7.55
N ASN A 21 -7.72 -7.12 -8.73
CA ASN A 21 -9.09 -7.60 -8.88
C ASN A 21 -9.20 -9.08 -8.48
N GLU A 22 -10.41 -9.63 -8.61
CA GLU A 22 -10.71 -11.02 -8.26
C GLU A 22 -10.08 -12.07 -9.20
N GLU A 23 -9.55 -11.64 -10.35
CA GLU A 23 -8.78 -12.49 -11.28
C GLU A 23 -7.27 -12.42 -11.00
N GLU A 24 -6.86 -11.89 -9.85
CA GLU A 24 -5.46 -11.68 -9.47
C GLU A 24 -4.70 -10.73 -10.41
N LYS A 25 -5.42 -9.90 -11.19
CA LYS A 25 -4.82 -8.89 -12.06
C LYS A 25 -4.67 -7.57 -11.34
N ILE A 26 -3.53 -6.94 -11.54
CA ILE A 26 -3.25 -5.61 -11.01
C ILE A 26 -4.05 -4.60 -11.81
N VAL A 27 -4.86 -3.81 -11.11
CA VAL A 27 -5.68 -2.75 -11.71
C VAL A 27 -5.16 -1.36 -11.39
N LEU A 28 -4.36 -1.22 -10.33
CA LEU A 28 -3.72 0.05 -9.94
C LEU A 28 -2.55 -0.22 -9.00
N HIS A 29 -1.50 0.57 -9.09
CA HIS A 29 -0.45 0.65 -8.07
C HIS A 29 -0.13 2.12 -7.80
N ILE A 30 0.16 2.46 -6.54
CA ILE A 30 0.48 3.83 -6.13
C ILE A 30 1.70 3.79 -5.20
N GLU A 31 2.75 4.49 -5.61
CA GLU A 31 3.90 4.80 -4.77
C GLU A 31 3.56 6.01 -3.88
N LEU A 32 3.49 5.80 -2.57
CA LEU A 32 3.08 6.81 -1.60
C LEU A 32 4.26 7.60 -1.05
N ASN A 33 5.39 6.92 -0.87
CA ASN A 33 6.66 7.53 -0.53
C ASN A 33 7.75 6.74 -1.24
N ALA A 34 8.35 7.36 -2.24
CA ALA A 34 9.33 6.75 -3.11
C ALA A 34 10.27 7.83 -3.64
N ASP A 35 11.28 8.20 -2.85
CA ASP A 35 12.46 8.86 -3.44
C ASP A 35 13.19 7.91 -4.41
N SER A 36 12.96 6.60 -4.27
CA SER A 36 12.97 5.59 -5.33
C SER A 36 12.31 4.32 -4.81
N ALA A 37 11.17 3.87 -5.34
CA ALA A 37 10.67 2.56 -4.98
C ALA A 37 11.70 1.51 -5.41
N SER A 38 12.30 0.81 -4.45
CA SER A 38 13.24 -0.25 -4.77
C SER A 38 12.51 -1.32 -5.58
N SER A 39 13.12 -1.90 -6.62
CA SER A 39 12.48 -3.00 -7.37
C SER A 39 12.05 -4.17 -6.45
N LEU A 40 12.64 -4.25 -5.25
CA LEU A 40 12.27 -5.17 -4.19
C LEU A 40 10.85 -4.92 -3.63
N ILE A 41 10.40 -3.68 -3.43
CA ILE A 41 9.06 -3.42 -2.88
C ILE A 41 7.98 -3.90 -3.85
N PHE A 42 8.18 -3.67 -5.15
CA PHE A 42 7.32 -4.20 -6.20
C PHE A 42 7.36 -5.73 -6.22
N PHE A 43 8.55 -6.34 -6.18
CA PHE A 43 8.67 -7.79 -6.14
C PHE A 43 7.88 -8.41 -4.96
N ILE A 44 8.01 -7.84 -3.77
CA ILE A 44 7.29 -8.28 -2.56
C ILE A 44 5.78 -8.12 -2.74
N ALA A 45 5.31 -6.97 -3.22
CA ALA A 45 3.89 -6.71 -3.43
C ALA A 45 3.26 -7.70 -4.42
N TYR A 46 3.95 -7.99 -5.53
CA TYR A 46 3.47 -8.89 -6.58
C TYR A 46 3.48 -10.35 -6.11
N ALA A 47 4.51 -10.78 -5.38
CA ALA A 47 4.56 -12.10 -4.78
C ALA A 47 3.41 -12.31 -3.76
N SER A 48 3.02 -11.22 -3.08
CA SER A 48 1.97 -11.21 -2.06
C SER A 48 0.54 -11.25 -2.61
N ILE A 49 0.36 -11.22 -3.95
CA ILE A 49 -0.95 -11.48 -4.57
C ILE A 49 -1.41 -12.90 -4.23
N LYS A 50 -0.50 -13.88 -4.30
CA LYS A 50 -0.79 -15.30 -4.05
C LYS A 50 -0.46 -15.77 -2.64
N GLN A 51 0.43 -15.06 -1.95
CA GLN A 51 0.86 -15.40 -0.59
C GLN A 51 0.05 -14.62 0.45
N THR A 52 0.02 -15.14 1.68
CA THR A 52 -0.57 -14.45 2.84
C THR A 52 0.39 -13.39 3.41
N GLU A 53 -0.14 -12.54 4.29
CA GLU A 53 0.61 -11.50 5.02
C GLU A 53 1.91 -12.03 5.64
N GLY A 54 2.93 -11.17 5.71
CA GLY A 54 4.24 -11.58 6.19
C GLY A 54 5.25 -10.45 6.30
N PHE A 55 6.40 -10.80 6.89
CA PHE A 55 7.56 -9.93 7.01
C PHE A 55 8.63 -10.41 6.03
N TYR A 56 9.02 -9.53 5.10
CA TYR A 56 10.01 -9.83 4.06
C TYR A 56 11.17 -8.84 4.20
N GLU A 57 12.29 -9.33 4.73
CA GLU A 57 13.46 -8.49 5.07
C GLU A 57 13.07 -7.36 6.03
N ASP A 58 13.03 -6.11 5.57
CA ASP A 58 12.62 -4.93 6.35
C ASP A 58 11.18 -4.48 6.04
N PHE A 59 10.47 -5.21 5.18
CA PHE A 59 9.12 -4.85 4.72
C PHE A 59 8.04 -5.68 5.42
N MET A 60 7.00 -4.97 5.84
CA MET A 60 5.71 -5.52 6.26
C MET A 60 4.74 -5.50 5.08
N VAL A 61 4.01 -6.62 4.91
CA VAL A 61 2.91 -6.73 3.95
C VAL A 61 1.60 -6.82 4.71
N TYR A 62 0.68 -5.91 4.38
CA TYR A 62 -0.68 -5.90 4.88
C TYR A 62 -1.64 -6.15 3.73
N LYS A 63 -2.60 -7.05 3.92
CA LYS A 63 -3.51 -7.47 2.86
C LYS A 63 -4.95 -7.39 3.32
N THR A 64 -5.71 -6.51 2.68
CA THR A 64 -7.15 -6.39 2.91
C THR A 64 -7.92 -6.95 1.71
N TYR A 65 -8.89 -7.81 2.00
CA TYR A 65 -9.82 -8.30 0.99
C TYR A 65 -11.02 -7.38 0.88
N CYS A 66 -11.28 -6.94 -0.34
CA CYS A 66 -12.46 -6.19 -0.72
C CYS A 66 -13.63 -7.14 -1.04
N MET A 67 -14.83 -6.59 -1.17
CA MET A 67 -15.96 -7.35 -1.69
C MET A 67 -15.65 -7.91 -3.09
N HIS A 68 -16.24 -9.07 -3.41
CA HIS A 68 -16.07 -9.78 -4.69
C HIS A 68 -14.67 -10.38 -4.95
N GLY A 69 -13.77 -10.38 -3.95
CA GLY A 69 -12.47 -11.06 -4.06
C GLY A 69 -11.33 -10.18 -4.55
N ALA A 70 -11.58 -8.89 -4.80
CA ALA A 70 -10.53 -7.89 -5.00
C ALA A 70 -9.68 -7.72 -3.74
N GLN A 71 -8.45 -7.24 -3.89
CA GLN A 71 -7.46 -7.15 -2.83
C GLN A 71 -6.76 -5.80 -2.86
N ILE A 72 -6.47 -5.28 -1.68
CA ILE A 72 -5.57 -4.14 -1.47
C ILE A 72 -4.37 -4.68 -0.71
N ILE A 73 -3.19 -4.54 -1.29
CA ILE A 73 -1.92 -4.97 -0.71
C ILE A 73 -1.12 -3.70 -0.44
N TYR A 74 -0.78 -3.49 0.83
CA TYR A 74 0.07 -2.39 1.25
C TYR A 74 1.41 -2.96 1.73
N VAL A 75 2.49 -2.44 1.17
CA VAL A 75 3.86 -2.83 1.52
C VAL A 75 4.58 -1.61 2.06
N THR A 76 5.20 -1.76 3.23
CA THR A 76 5.92 -0.67 3.89
C THR A 76 7.07 -1.18 4.74
N ASN A 77 8.13 -0.41 4.87
CA ASN A 77 9.20 -0.63 5.85
C ASN A 77 9.05 0.26 7.10
N ARG A 78 7.92 0.97 7.23
CA ARG A 78 7.60 1.78 8.41
C ARG A 78 6.96 0.93 9.50
N LYS A 79 7.24 1.30 10.75
CA LYS A 79 6.46 0.82 11.89
C LYS A 79 5.21 1.67 12.03
N ILE A 80 4.06 1.08 11.72
CA ILE A 80 2.76 1.74 11.79
C ILE A 80 1.93 1.11 12.90
N GLY A 81 1.27 1.93 13.71
CA GLY A 81 0.34 1.42 14.72
C GLY A 81 -0.92 0.84 14.08
N ASP A 82 -1.33 -0.36 14.51
CA ASP A 82 -2.44 -1.14 13.92
C ASP A 82 -3.72 -0.32 13.70
N LYS A 83 -4.08 0.54 14.67
CA LYS A 83 -5.29 1.37 14.59
C LYS A 83 -5.27 2.32 13.38
N TYR A 84 -4.18 3.06 13.19
CA TYR A 84 -4.09 4.06 12.12
C TYR A 84 -4.03 3.41 10.74
N LEU A 85 -3.34 2.27 10.65
CA LEU A 85 -3.30 1.48 9.43
C LEU A 85 -4.68 0.96 9.04
N GLN A 86 -5.41 0.37 10.00
CA GLN A 86 -6.75 -0.15 9.74
C GLN A 86 -7.70 0.96 9.30
N ASP A 87 -7.67 2.13 9.95
CA ASP A 87 -8.46 3.29 9.55
C ASP A 87 -8.14 3.74 8.12
N PHE A 88 -6.85 3.77 7.75
CA PHE A 88 -6.39 4.11 6.40
C PHE A 88 -6.87 3.10 5.34
N LEU A 89 -6.62 1.81 5.56
CA LEU A 89 -7.02 0.75 4.62
C LEU A 89 -8.55 0.69 4.45
N ASN A 90 -9.32 0.88 5.52
CA ASN A 90 -10.79 0.90 5.47
C ASN A 90 -11.32 2.06 4.63
N LYS A 91 -10.73 3.25 4.74
CA LYS A 91 -11.11 4.41 3.93
C LYS A 91 -10.83 4.19 2.45
N ILE A 92 -9.65 3.66 2.13
CA ILE A 92 -9.27 3.32 0.76
C ILE A 92 -10.21 2.26 0.18
N GLN A 93 -10.47 1.19 0.94
CA GLN A 93 -11.39 0.14 0.52
C GLN A 93 -12.78 0.68 0.18
N ASN A 94 -13.33 1.57 1.01
CA ASN A 94 -14.63 2.18 0.77
C ASN A 94 -14.65 3.05 -0.50
N MET A 95 -13.58 3.77 -0.78
CA MET A 95 -13.47 4.59 -2.00
C MET A 95 -13.26 3.72 -3.24
N PHE A 96 -12.39 2.72 -3.15
CA PHE A 96 -12.15 1.74 -4.21
C PHE A 96 -13.44 1.02 -4.62
N TYR A 97 -14.27 0.65 -3.65
CA TYR A 97 -15.58 0.06 -3.91
C TYR A 97 -16.49 0.98 -4.74
N LYS A 98 -16.53 2.28 -4.42
CA LYS A 98 -17.34 3.24 -5.20
C LYS A 98 -16.87 3.32 -6.64
N ILE A 99 -15.55 3.25 -6.87
CA ILE A 99 -14.95 3.24 -8.21
C ILE A 99 -15.38 1.99 -8.96
N LEU A 100 -15.24 0.80 -8.37
CA LEU A 100 -15.65 -0.45 -9.01
C LEU A 100 -17.15 -0.52 -9.35
N LEU A 101 -17.99 0.28 -8.69
CA LEU A 101 -19.42 0.38 -9.00
C LEU A 101 -19.74 1.35 -10.15
N HIS A 102 -18.76 2.11 -10.66
CA HIS A 102 -19.01 2.98 -11.79
C HIS A 102 -19.37 2.15 -13.03
N PRO A 103 -20.46 2.49 -13.75
CA PRO A 103 -20.97 1.67 -14.86
C PRO A 103 -20.02 1.59 -16.06
N ASN A 104 -19.00 2.43 -16.10
CA ASN A 104 -18.02 2.51 -17.19
C ASN A 104 -16.67 1.87 -16.84
N ILE A 105 -16.53 1.27 -15.66
CA ILE A 105 -15.31 0.57 -15.27
C ILE A 105 -15.55 -0.92 -15.48
N TYR A 106 -14.77 -1.53 -16.38
CA TYR A 106 -14.82 -2.97 -16.56
C TYR A 106 -13.90 -3.67 -15.56
N LYS A 107 -14.27 -4.91 -15.23
CA LYS A 107 -13.64 -5.75 -14.20
C LYS A 107 -12.11 -5.89 -14.29
N ASN A 108 -11.56 -5.81 -15.51
CA ASN A 108 -10.13 -6.00 -15.77
C ASN A 108 -9.42 -4.71 -16.20
N ASP A 109 -10.10 -3.57 -16.12
CA ASP A 109 -9.52 -2.30 -16.54
C ASP A 109 -8.51 -1.82 -15.52
N CYS A 110 -7.46 -1.18 -16.02
CA CYS A 110 -6.63 -0.33 -15.19
C CYS A 110 -7.47 0.87 -14.74
N ILE A 111 -7.39 1.20 -13.46
CA ILE A 111 -8.08 2.35 -12.90
C ILE A 111 -7.17 3.55 -13.07
N GLU A 112 -7.53 4.40 -14.02
CA GLU A 112 -6.87 5.69 -14.25
C GLU A 112 -7.77 6.78 -13.67
N SER A 113 -7.53 7.13 -12.40
CA SER A 113 -8.33 8.15 -11.69
C SER A 113 -7.44 9.01 -10.81
N ASP A 114 -7.13 10.22 -11.29
CA ASP A 114 -6.38 11.23 -10.53
C ASP A 114 -7.08 11.57 -9.22
N GLU A 115 -8.42 11.60 -9.21
CA GLU A 115 -9.21 11.86 -8.00
C GLU A 115 -8.95 10.78 -6.94
N PHE A 116 -8.94 9.51 -7.34
CA PHE A 116 -8.70 8.42 -6.43
C PHE A 116 -7.26 8.39 -5.92
N GLU A 117 -6.29 8.60 -6.81
CA GLU A 117 -4.88 8.65 -6.43
C GLU A 117 -4.61 9.80 -5.46
N ASN A 118 -5.16 10.99 -5.72
CA ASN A 118 -5.03 12.15 -4.83
C ASN A 118 -5.70 11.91 -3.47
N PHE A 119 -6.88 11.27 -3.46
CA PHE A 119 -7.54 10.86 -2.22
C PHE A 119 -6.65 9.93 -1.38
N ILE A 120 -6.07 8.91 -2.01
CA ILE A 120 -5.15 7.96 -1.36
C ILE A 120 -3.92 8.67 -0.79
N LYS A 121 -3.30 9.56 -1.55
CA LYS A 121 -2.13 10.33 -1.11
C LYS A 121 -2.47 11.23 0.08
N GLN A 122 -3.63 11.88 0.08
CA GLN A 122 -4.07 12.71 1.19
C GLN A 122 -4.31 11.87 2.45
N GLU A 123 -5.01 10.74 2.33
CA GLU A 123 -5.26 9.84 3.45
C GLU A 123 -3.96 9.24 4.01
N TYR A 124 -2.97 9.02 3.15
CA TYR A 124 -1.64 8.58 3.55
C TYR A 124 -0.92 9.67 4.37
N VAL A 125 -0.92 10.93 3.91
CA VAL A 125 -0.34 12.06 4.66
C VAL A 125 -1.01 12.21 6.03
N ASP A 126 -2.33 12.09 6.09
CA ASP A 126 -3.10 12.16 7.33
C ASP A 126 -2.74 11.01 8.29
N MET A 127 -2.49 9.81 7.76
CA MET A 127 -2.04 8.65 8.54
C MET A 127 -0.64 8.89 9.13
N ILE A 128 0.33 9.28 8.29
CA ILE A 128 1.72 9.50 8.71
C ILE A 128 1.81 10.62 9.74
N THR A 129 1.09 11.72 9.54
CA THR A 129 1.05 12.85 10.48
C THR A 129 0.60 12.43 11.87
N LYS A 130 -0.35 11.48 11.97
CA LYS A 130 -0.84 10.97 13.27
C LYS A 130 0.13 10.01 13.96
N ILE A 131 1.05 9.40 13.21
CA ILE A 131 2.06 8.48 13.75
C ILE A 131 3.27 9.28 14.29
N GLU A 132 3.56 10.43 13.69
CA GLU A 132 4.68 11.30 14.06
C GLU A 132 4.37 12.28 15.21
N LEU A 133 3.09 12.44 15.58
CA LEU A 133 2.61 13.24 16.72
C LEU A 133 2.46 12.40 17.99
#